data_AF-A0A2P2KK19-F1
#
_entry.id   AF-A0A2P2KK19-F1
#
_cell.length_a   1.000
_cell.length_b   1.000
_cell.length_c   1.000
_cell.angle_alpha   90.00
_cell.angle_beta   90.00
_cell.angle_gamma   90.00
#
_symmetry.space_group_name_H-M   'P 1'
#
loop_
_entity.id
_entity.type
_entity.pdbx_description
1 polymer ?
#
loop_
_entity_poly.entity_id
_entity_poly.type
_entity_poly.pdbx_seq_one_letter_code
_entity_poly.pdbx_strand_id
1 'polypeptide(L)'
;MLEVKGKLQVVAHYFEEGNVQLDAEHECKDATMFQAPDDCAVSIANIIRHHEAEYLASLEASYSNLPDTTFKDLRRKLPVTRTLFPWHNTLQFSLTKDIQNELGIGK
;
A
#
# COMPACT_ATOMS: atom_id res chain seq x y z
N MET A 1 16.76 -32.36 -9.21
CA MET A 1 15.72 -31.34 -8.99
C MET A 1 16.15 -30.11 -9.75
N LEU A 2 15.24 -29.48 -10.47
CA LEU A 2 15.49 -28.26 -11.24
C LEU A 2 15.08 -27.06 -10.38
N GLU A 3 16.03 -26.19 -10.05
CA GLU A 3 15.75 -24.94 -9.35
C GLU A 3 15.40 -23.84 -10.37
N VAL A 4 14.36 -23.08 -10.06
CA VAL A 4 13.91 -21.92 -10.83
C VAL A 4 13.99 -20.69 -9.93
N LYS A 5 14.68 -19.65 -10.41
CA LYS A 5 14.80 -18.36 -9.71
C LYS A 5 14.30 -17.29 -10.65
N GLY A 6 13.33 -16.49 -10.19
CA GLY A 6 12.70 -15.42 -10.96
C GLY A 6 12.85 -14.08 -10.25
N LYS A 7 12.97 -13.02 -11.05
CA LYS A 7 12.85 -11.63 -10.60
C LYS A 7 11.79 -10.95 -11.45
N LEU A 8 10.75 -10.43 -10.81
CA LEU A 8 9.68 -9.66 -11.42
C LEU A 8 9.89 -8.18 -11.08
N GLN A 9 9.75 -7.32 -12.08
CA GLN A 9 9.88 -5.88 -11.94
C GLN A 9 8.69 -5.20 -12.59
N VAL A 10 8.01 -4.34 -11.83
CA VAL A 10 6.87 -3.55 -12.30
C VAL A 10 7.20 -2.08 -12.10
N VAL A 11 7.24 -1.34 -13.20
CA VAL A 11 7.52 0.09 -13.22
C VAL A 11 6.38 0.82 -13.88
N ALA A 12 5.84 1.84 -13.22
CA ALA A 12 4.83 2.72 -13.77
C ALA A 12 5.17 4.18 -13.48
N HIS A 13 4.90 5.06 -14.46
CA HIS A 13 5.16 6.49 -14.32
C HIS A 13 3.95 7.26 -14.85
N TYR A 14 3.32 8.01 -13.96
CA TYR A 14 2.20 8.89 -14.26
C TYR A 14 2.61 10.34 -14.01
N PHE A 15 2.42 11.17 -15.03
CA PHE A 15 2.95 12.54 -15.05
C PHE A 15 1.91 13.62 -15.45
N GLU A 16 0.62 13.26 -15.46
CA GLU A 16 -0.45 14.23 -15.70
C GLU A 16 -0.91 14.82 -14.36
N GLU A 17 -0.82 16.15 -14.21
CA GLU A 17 -1.12 16.88 -12.96
C GLU A 17 -0.26 16.48 -11.74
N GLY A 18 0.91 15.89 -11.97
CA GLY A 18 1.85 15.50 -10.91
C GLY A 18 3.01 14.69 -11.46
N ASN A 19 3.86 14.14 -10.59
CA ASN A 19 4.84 13.11 -10.95
C ASN A 19 4.76 12.00 -9.90
N VAL A 20 4.23 10.85 -10.31
CA VAL A 20 4.03 9.68 -9.45
C VAL A 20 4.68 8.47 -10.13
N GLN A 21 5.50 7.76 -9.37
CA GLN A 21 6.23 6.59 -9.83
C GLN A 21 5.95 5.39 -8.93
N LEU A 22 5.79 4.23 -9.55
CA LEU A 22 5.85 2.93 -8.93
C LEU A 22 7.11 2.25 -9.43
N ASP A 23 7.94 1.79 -8.50
CA ASP A 23 9.06 0.89 -8.74
C ASP A 23 8.92 -0.26 -7.75
N ALA A 24 8.55 -1.44 -8.26
CA ALA A 24 8.29 -2.62 -7.47
C ALA A 24 9.10 -3.80 -7.98
N GLU A 25 9.86 -4.43 -7.08
CA GLU A 25 10.65 -5.62 -7.36
C GLU A 25 10.17 -6.79 -6.50
N HIS A 26 10.14 -7.98 -7.07
CA HIS A 26 9.82 -9.21 -6.38
C HIS A 26 10.72 -10.36 -6.83
N GLU A 27 11.36 -11.04 -5.89
CA GLU A 27 12.17 -12.23 -6.16
C GLU A 27 11.41 -13.47 -5.72
N CYS A 28 11.33 -14.46 -6.60
CA CYS A 28 10.72 -15.75 -6.31
C CYS A 28 11.70 -16.89 -6.59
N LYS A 29 11.52 -17.99 -5.84
CA LYS A 29 12.32 -19.21 -5.98
C LYS A 29 11.38 -20.39 -5.88
N ASP A 30 11.55 -21.34 -6.80
CA ASP A 30 10.75 -22.56 -6.85
C ASP A 30 11.61 -23.73 -7.33
N ALA A 31 11.07 -24.93 -7.25
CA ALA A 31 11.75 -26.13 -7.73
C ALA A 31 10.77 -27.12 -8.34
N THR A 32 11.19 -27.77 -9.42
CA THR A 32 10.44 -28.86 -10.05
C THR A 32 11.30 -30.08 -10.28
N MET A 33 10.67 -31.21 -10.60
CA MET A 33 11.38 -32.43 -10.97
C MET A 33 11.93 -32.31 -12.39
N PHE A 34 13.13 -32.87 -12.61
CA PHE A 34 13.70 -32.95 -13.95
C PHE A 34 13.06 -34.13 -14.68
N GLN A 35 12.31 -33.83 -15.73
CA GLN A 35 11.53 -34.77 -16.54
C GLN A 35 11.94 -34.70 -18.02
N ALA A 36 11.18 -35.34 -18.90
CA ALA A 36 11.34 -35.19 -20.34
C ALA A 36 11.23 -33.70 -20.74
N PRO A 37 11.89 -33.27 -21.84
CA PRO A 37 11.96 -31.86 -22.22
C PRO A 37 10.60 -31.16 -22.30
N ASP A 38 9.59 -31.83 -22.88
CA ASP A 38 8.24 -31.27 -23.04
C ASP A 38 7.54 -31.05 -21.69
N ASP A 39 7.61 -32.03 -20.78
CA ASP A 39 7.01 -31.94 -19.44
C ASP A 39 7.71 -30.90 -18.55
N CYS A 40 9.04 -30.79 -18.67
CA CYS A 40 9.82 -29.75 -18.02
C CYS A 40 9.38 -28.36 -18.49
N ALA A 41 9.20 -28.16 -19.80
CA ALA A 41 8.78 -26.88 -20.36
C ALA A 41 7.40 -26.46 -19.84
N VAL A 42 6.43 -27.39 -19.82
CA VAL A 42 5.09 -27.15 -19.27
C VAL A 42 5.16 -26.81 -17.78
N SER A 43 5.96 -27.55 -17.01
CA SER A 43 6.11 -27.32 -15.57
C SER A 43 6.70 -25.94 -15.26
N ILE A 44 7.76 -25.54 -15.98
CA ILE A 44 8.38 -24.22 -15.81
C ILE A 44 7.41 -23.10 -16.20
N ALA A 45 6.68 -23.24 -17.31
CA ALA A 45 5.70 -22.25 -17.75
C ALA A 45 4.57 -22.07 -16.72
N ASN A 46 4.11 -23.16 -16.10
CA ASN A 46 3.11 -23.11 -15.04
C ASN A 46 3.64 -22.41 -13.78
N ILE A 47 4.90 -22.66 -13.39
CA ILE A 47 5.56 -21.97 -12.27
C ILE A 47 5.58 -20.47 -12.54
N ILE A 48 6.07 -20.04 -13.71
CA ILE A 48 6.13 -18.62 -14.08
C ILE A 48 4.74 -17.98 -14.00
N ARG A 49 3.73 -18.60 -14.63
CA ARG A 49 2.35 -18.10 -14.63
C ARG A 49 1.79 -17.98 -13.21
N HIS A 50 2.08 -18.94 -12.34
CA HIS A 50 1.59 -18.93 -10.97
C HIS A 50 2.18 -17.75 -10.19
N HIS A 51 3.51 -17.59 -10.21
CA HIS A 51 4.20 -16.49 -9.52
C HIS A 51 3.81 -15.12 -10.07
N GLU A 52 3.63 -14.98 -11.39
CA GLU A 52 3.14 -13.73 -11.99
C GLU A 52 1.72 -13.38 -11.54
N ALA A 53 0.81 -14.35 -11.55
CA ALA A 53 -0.58 -14.14 -11.14
C ALA A 53 -0.70 -13.82 -9.65
N GLU A 54 0.05 -14.52 -8.81
CA GLU A 54 0.08 -14.27 -7.36
C GLU A 54 0.64 -12.87 -7.05
N TYR A 55 1.75 -12.49 -7.69
CA TYR A 55 2.35 -11.18 -7.48
C TYR A 55 1.43 -10.04 -7.94
N LEU A 56 0.76 -10.20 -9.10
CA LEU A 56 -0.20 -9.22 -9.58
C LEU A 56 -1.39 -9.06 -8.60
N ALA A 57 -1.97 -10.16 -8.14
CA ALA A 57 -3.06 -10.13 -7.17
C ALA A 57 -2.64 -9.48 -5.84
N SER A 58 -1.41 -9.75 -5.37
CA SER A 58 -0.84 -9.11 -4.18
C SER A 58 -0.66 -7.60 -4.36
N LEU A 59 -0.22 -7.17 -5.55
CA LEU A 59 -0.04 -5.76 -5.87
C LEU A 59 -1.40 -5.03 -5.90
N GLU A 60 -2.40 -5.61 -6.55
CA GLU A 60 -3.78 -5.07 -6.59
C GLU A 60 -4.37 -4.95 -5.18
N ALA A 61 -4.24 -5.99 -4.36
CA ALA A 61 -4.73 -5.97 -2.98
C ALA A 61 -4.02 -4.90 -2.14
N SER A 62 -2.71 -4.76 -2.29
CA SER A 62 -1.92 -3.72 -1.61
C SER A 62 -2.40 -2.32 -2.01
N TYR A 63 -2.62 -2.07 -3.31
CA TYR A 63 -3.12 -0.78 -3.80
C TYR A 63 -4.55 -0.47 -3.37
N SER A 64 -5.43 -1.49 -3.29
CA SER A 64 -6.78 -1.30 -2.77
C SER A 64 -6.78 -0.94 -1.28
N ASN A 65 -5.81 -1.43 -0.51
CA ASN A 65 -5.73 -1.21 0.94
C ASN A 65 -4.99 0.09 1.34
N LEU A 66 -4.09 0.60 0.47
CA LEU A 66 -3.27 1.80 0.73
C LEU A 66 -4.07 3.05 1.15
N PRO A 67 -5.19 3.42 0.49
CA PRO A 67 -5.95 4.62 0.83
C PRO A 67 -6.57 4.61 2.24
N ASP A 68 -6.98 3.43 2.71
CA ASP A 68 -7.70 3.28 3.97
C ASP A 68 -6.80 2.97 5.17
N THR A 69 -5.54 2.60 4.91
CA THR A 69 -4.52 2.27 5.91
C THR A 69 -3.44 3.35 5.94
N THR A 70 -2.35 3.16 5.20
CA THR A 70 -1.14 3.99 5.25
C THR A 70 -1.42 5.46 4.96
N PHE A 71 -2.20 5.78 3.92
CA PHE A 71 -2.48 7.19 3.59
C PHE A 71 -3.35 7.88 4.63
N LYS A 72 -4.25 7.15 5.27
CA LYS A 72 -5.12 7.66 6.33
C LYS A 72 -4.34 7.92 7.62
N ASP A 73 -3.37 7.07 7.93
CA ASP A 73 -2.48 7.23 9.08
C ASP A 73 -1.53 8.41 8.88
N LEU A 74 -1.05 8.63 7.65
CA LEU A 74 -0.26 9.82 7.31
C LEU A 74 -1.10 11.10 7.40
N ARG A 75 -2.26 11.12 6.75
CA ARG A 75 -3.18 12.27 6.77
C ARG A 75 -4.62 11.84 6.63
N ARG A 76 -5.40 12.06 7.69
CA ARG A 76 -6.84 11.84 7.67
C ARG A 76 -7.53 12.84 6.72
N LYS A 77 -8.55 12.36 6.00
CA LYS A 77 -9.43 13.22 5.18
C LYS A 77 -10.17 14.28 6.02
N LEU A 78 -10.51 13.93 7.26
CA LEU A 78 -11.14 14.84 8.23
C LEU A 78 -10.45 14.70 9.61
N PRO A 79 -10.48 15.77 10.43
CA PRO A 79 -10.14 15.70 11.85
C PRO A 79 -10.87 14.56 12.58
N VAL A 80 -10.41 14.21 13.79
CA VAL A 80 -11.02 13.16 14.61
C VAL A 80 -12.52 13.41 14.85
N THR A 81 -12.91 14.69 14.93
CA THR A 81 -14.29 15.17 15.08
C THR A 81 -15.20 14.84 13.88
N ARG A 82 -14.64 14.43 12.73
CA ARG A 82 -15.38 14.21 11.47
C ARG A 82 -16.09 15.47 10.94
N THR A 83 -15.60 16.64 11.31
CA THR A 83 -16.09 17.93 10.81
C THR A 83 -14.95 18.74 10.22
N LEU A 84 -15.24 19.60 9.24
CA LEU A 84 -14.24 20.53 8.71
C LEU A 84 -13.75 21.46 9.82
N PHE A 85 -12.48 21.84 9.74
CA PHE A 85 -11.90 22.76 10.71
C PHE A 85 -12.59 24.13 10.60
N PRO A 86 -13.17 24.66 11.69
CA PRO A 86 -13.92 25.91 11.65
C PRO A 86 -12.97 27.10 11.74
N TRP A 87 -12.44 27.52 10.59
CA TRP A 87 -11.52 28.66 10.47
C TRP A 87 -12.07 29.99 11.01
N HIS A 88 -13.39 30.17 11.02
CA HIS A 88 -14.03 31.39 11.53
C HIS A 88 -14.15 31.43 13.06
N ASN A 89 -13.96 30.31 13.76
CA ASN A 89 -14.08 30.25 15.21
C ASN A 89 -12.99 29.39 15.85
N THR A 90 -11.74 29.71 15.51
CA THR A 90 -10.55 29.01 16.01
C THR A 90 -10.39 29.13 17.53
N LEU A 91 -10.95 30.18 18.14
CA LEU A 91 -10.91 30.40 19.59
C LEU A 91 -11.64 29.31 20.40
N GLN A 92 -12.54 28.53 19.78
CA GLN A 92 -13.20 27.39 20.43
C GLN A 92 -12.28 26.19 20.67
N PHE A 93 -11.09 26.15 20.05
CA PHE A 93 -10.13 25.03 20.17
C PHE A 93 -8.89 25.42 20.98
N SER A 94 -8.97 26.51 21.75
CA SER A 94 -7.87 26.90 22.65
C SER A 94 -7.80 25.91 23.80
N LEU A 95 -6.81 25.01 23.74
CA LEU A 95 -6.46 24.08 24.82
C LEU A 95 -6.35 24.79 26.18
N THR A 96 -5.84 26.03 26.20
CA THR A 96 -5.75 26.82 27.42
C THR A 96 -7.13 27.12 28.01
N LYS A 97 -8.13 27.44 27.18
CA LYS A 97 -9.50 27.69 27.62
C LYS A 97 -10.21 26.41 28.05
N ASP A 98 -10.01 25.31 27.32
CA ASP A 98 -10.60 24.02 27.67
C ASP A 98 -10.04 23.50 29.00
N ILE A 99 -8.72 23.61 29.21
CA ILE A 99 -8.05 23.26 30.46
C ILE A 99 -8.49 24.20 31.60
N GLN A 100 -8.61 25.51 31.36
CA GLN A 100 -9.12 26.45 32.37
C GLN A 100 -10.57 26.17 32.76
N ASN A 101 -11.40 25.75 31.81
CA ASN A 101 -12.79 25.36 32.06
C ASN A 101 -12.89 24.03 32.83
N GLU A 102 -12.11 23.00 32.44
CA GLU A 102 -12.07 21.71 33.16
C GLU A 102 -11.49 21.84 34.57
N LEU A 103 -10.42 22.62 34.74
CA LEU A 103 -9.78 22.83 36.04
C LEU A 103 -10.47 23.93 36.88
N GLY A 104 -11.49 24.61 36.34
CA GLY A 104 -12.25 25.64 37.06
C GLY A 104 -11.45 26.91 37.41
N ILE A 105 -10.32 27.17 36.74
CA ILE A 105 -9.37 28.25 37.09
C ILE A 105 -9.88 29.64 36.61
N GLY A 106 -11.04 29.70 35.97
CA GLY A 106 -11.61 30.92 35.36
C GLY A 106 -12.81 31.55 36.07
N LYS A 107 -13.09 31.21 37.34
CA LYS A 107 -14.09 31.92 38.17
C LYS A 107 -13.42 32.79 39.23
#